data_AF-A0A9Q9U6W4-F1
#
_entry.id   AF-A0A9Q9U6W4-F1
#
_cell.length_a   1.000
_cell.length_b   1.000
_cell.length_c   1.000
_cell.angle_alpha   90.00
_cell.angle_beta   90.00
_cell.angle_gamma   90.00
#
_symmetry.space_group_name_H-M   'P 1'
#
loop_
_entity.id
_entity.type
_entity.pdbx_description
1 polymer ?
#
loop_
_entity_poly.entity_id
_entity_poly.type
_entity_poly.pdbx_seq_one_letter_code
_entity_poly.pdbx_strand_id
1 'polypeptide(L)'
;MDLEKWDAISAIQANTLTFNELVAAAEKARGAKFDVAVDSLEKLKSGKISFFPDYPSIGHGEGDEAFFAMIHYQAGIGRYLVPRDLPPLDDKFPDLKVTTPLEVMESAWKGK
;
A
#
# COMPACT_ATOMS: atom_id res chain seq x y z
N MET A 1 -11.92 -23.02 8.15
CA MET A 1 -12.21 -21.61 8.48
C MET A 1 -13.68 -21.56 8.90
N ASP A 2 -13.98 -22.17 10.04
CA ASP A 2 -15.36 -22.36 10.46
C ASP A 2 -15.64 -21.46 11.66
N LEU A 3 -16.35 -20.36 11.40
CA LEU A 3 -16.89 -19.48 12.44
C LEU A 3 -18.38 -19.78 12.58
N GLU A 4 -18.85 -19.88 13.83
CA GLU A 4 -20.27 -20.03 14.15
C GLU A 4 -21.11 -18.88 13.58
N LYS A 5 -20.51 -17.68 13.50
CA LYS A 5 -21.12 -16.49 12.91
C LYS A 5 -20.09 -15.65 12.18
N TRP A 6 -20.46 -15.22 10.98
CA TRP A 6 -19.71 -14.24 10.18
C TRP A 6 -20.32 -12.86 10.32
N ASP A 7 -19.46 -11.84 10.39
CA ASP A 7 -19.88 -10.45 10.30
C ASP A 7 -20.21 -10.09 8.85
N ALA A 8 -21.13 -9.14 8.65
CA ALA A 8 -21.52 -8.69 7.32
C ALA A 8 -20.33 -8.10 6.52
N ILE A 9 -19.36 -7.53 7.23
CA ILE A 9 -18.08 -7.07 6.68
C ILE A 9 -16.98 -7.79 7.44
N SER A 10 -16.09 -8.45 6.70
CA SER A 10 -14.93 -9.14 7.24
C SER A 10 -13.68 -8.63 6.53
N ALA A 11 -12.84 -7.87 7.23
CA ALA A 11 -11.61 -7.30 6.70
C ALA A 11 -10.41 -8.18 7.03
N ILE A 12 -9.45 -8.26 6.12
CA ILE A 12 -8.11 -8.79 6.38
C ILE A 12 -7.19 -7.59 6.50
N GLN A 13 -6.48 -7.46 7.62
CA GLN A 13 -5.53 -6.39 7.83
C GLN A 13 -4.14 -6.80 7.33
N ALA A 14 -3.67 -8.00 7.67
CA ALA A 14 -2.29 -8.48 7.52
C ALA A 14 -1.24 -7.62 8.25
N ASN A 15 -1.11 -6.35 7.87
CA ASN A 15 -0.29 -5.33 8.52
C ASN A 15 -0.79 -3.92 8.20
N THR A 16 -0.12 -2.91 8.76
CA THR A 16 -0.33 -1.51 8.40
C THR A 16 1.02 -0.84 8.25
N LEU A 17 1.28 -0.25 7.08
CA LEU A 17 2.54 0.39 6.74
C LEU A 17 2.27 1.74 6.07
N THR A 18 3.17 2.67 6.30
CA THR A 18 3.29 3.92 5.53
C THR A 18 4.01 3.65 4.21
N PHE A 19 3.84 4.53 3.23
CA PHE A 19 4.62 4.46 1.98
C PHE A 19 6.13 4.57 2.24
N ASN A 20 6.56 5.32 3.25
CA ASN A 20 7.98 5.43 3.61
C ASN A 20 8.56 4.09 4.11
N GLU A 21 7.79 3.34 4.91
CA GLU A 21 8.19 2.01 5.36
C GLU A 21 8.24 1.01 4.20
N LEU A 22 7.29 1.10 3.26
CA LEU A 22 7.30 0.30 2.03
C LEU A 22 8.52 0.61 1.15
N VAL A 23 8.88 1.89 0.97
CA VAL A 23 10.08 2.28 0.23
C VAL A 23 11.35 1.77 0.93
N ALA A 24 11.46 1.93 2.25
CA ALA A 24 12.61 1.44 3.00
C ALA A 24 12.79 -0.09 2.89
N ALA A 25 11.68 -0.83 2.93
CA ALA A 25 11.69 -2.27 2.73
C ALA A 25 12.13 -2.67 1.32
N ALA A 26 11.65 -1.96 0.31
CA ALA A 26 12.01 -2.17 -1.08
C ALA A 26 13.50 -1.92 -1.34
N GLU A 27 14.04 -0.81 -0.85
CA GLU A 27 15.46 -0.47 -0.96
C GLU A 27 16.34 -1.54 -0.31
N LYS A 28 15.93 -2.03 0.88
CA LYS A 28 16.62 -3.11 1.57
C LYS A 28 16.62 -4.40 0.75
N ALA A 29 15.47 -4.78 0.19
CA ALA A 29 15.36 -5.99 -0.64
C ALA A 29 16.22 -5.88 -1.90
N ARG A 30 16.26 -4.72 -2.55
CA ARG A 30 17.07 -4.45 -3.75
C ARG A 30 18.56 -4.25 -3.46
N GLY A 31 18.92 -3.88 -2.23
CA GLY A 31 20.29 -3.49 -1.89
C GLY A 31 20.71 -2.15 -2.51
N ALA A 32 19.76 -1.30 -2.89
CA ALA A 32 20.00 -0.01 -3.53
C ALA A 32 19.00 1.04 -3.05
N LYS A 33 19.40 2.32 -3.08
CA LYS A 33 18.52 3.45 -2.77
C LYS A 33 17.72 3.88 -3.99
N PHE A 34 16.53 4.39 -3.76
CA PHE A 34 15.68 4.95 -4.80
C PHE A 34 15.72 6.47 -4.74
N ASP A 35 15.49 7.09 -5.89
CA ASP A 35 15.11 8.48 -5.92
C ASP A 35 13.64 8.58 -5.48
N VAL A 36 13.39 9.32 -4.41
CA VAL A 36 12.05 9.40 -3.77
C VAL A 36 11.56 10.83 -3.82
N ALA A 37 10.35 11.02 -4.35
CA ALA A 37 9.63 12.27 -4.26
C ALA A 37 8.55 12.17 -3.16
N VAL A 38 8.46 13.21 -2.32
CA VAL A 38 7.43 13.33 -1.29
C VAL A 38 6.58 14.54 -1.61
N ASP A 39 5.32 14.31 -1.99
CA ASP A 39 4.38 15.35 -2.36
C ASP A 39 3.49 15.79 -1.19
N SER A 40 3.12 17.07 -1.16
CA SER A 40 2.20 17.59 -0.16
C SER A 40 0.77 17.11 -0.41
N LEU A 41 -0.04 17.01 0.64
CA LEU A 41 -1.46 16.68 0.53
C LEU A 41 -2.22 17.64 -0.40
N GLU A 42 -1.86 18.93 -0.41
CA GLU A 42 -2.47 19.94 -1.28
C GLU A 42 -2.21 19.66 -2.75
N LYS A 43 -0.96 19.32 -3.10
CA LYS A 43 -0.57 18.94 -4.46
C LYS A 43 -1.31 17.67 -4.89
N LEU A 44 -1.29 16.63 -4.04
CA LEU A 44 -1.98 15.38 -4.32
C LEU A 44 -3.49 15.57 -4.50
N LYS A 45 -4.12 16.44 -3.68
CA LYS A 45 -5.54 16.79 -3.79
C LYS A 45 -5.90 17.48 -5.12
N SER A 46 -4.96 18.21 -5.72
CA SER A 46 -5.14 18.82 -7.04
C SER A 46 -5.04 17.83 -8.22
N GLY A 47 -4.80 16.54 -7.95
CA GLY A 47 -4.59 15.53 -8.98
C GLY A 47 -3.19 15.58 -9.59
N LYS A 48 -2.21 16.14 -8.88
CA LYS A 48 -0.82 16.25 -9.31
C LYS A 48 0.09 15.44 -8.41
N ILE A 49 1.08 14.78 -9.00
CA ILE A 49 2.08 13.97 -8.29
C ILE A 49 3.41 14.05 -9.03
N SER A 50 4.52 13.93 -8.31
CA SER A 50 5.84 13.88 -8.91
C SER A 50 6.06 12.54 -9.59
N PHE A 51 6.29 12.54 -10.91
CA PHE A 51 6.77 11.38 -11.66
C PHE A 51 8.23 11.55 -12.05
N PHE A 52 8.91 10.41 -12.18
CA PHE A 52 10.13 10.36 -12.97
C PHE A 52 9.78 10.55 -14.46
N PRO A 53 10.62 11.26 -15.24
CA PRO A 53 10.36 11.51 -16.65
C PRO A 53 10.06 10.26 -17.47
N ASP A 54 10.68 9.14 -17.10
CA ASP A 54 10.56 7.85 -17.80
C ASP A 54 9.51 6.91 -17.16
N TYR A 55 8.60 7.45 -16.34
CA TYR A 55 7.54 6.63 -15.75
C TYR A 55 6.57 6.14 -16.83
N PRO A 56 6.36 4.83 -16.98
CA PRO A 56 5.51 4.30 -18.04
C PRO A 56 4.04 4.62 -17.80
N SER A 57 3.26 4.76 -18.89
CA SER A 57 1.80 4.88 -18.77
C SER A 57 1.21 3.62 -18.16
N ILE A 58 0.19 3.79 -17.31
CA ILE A 58 -0.56 2.69 -16.69
C ILE A 58 -1.85 2.34 -17.44
N GLY A 59 -2.10 2.95 -18.60
CA GLY A 59 -3.25 2.66 -19.44
C GLY A 59 -4.51 3.45 -19.11
N HIS A 60 -4.43 4.51 -18.29
CA HIS A 60 -5.52 5.48 -18.09
C HIS A 60 -5.38 6.74 -18.96
N GLY A 61 -4.41 6.77 -19.88
CA GLY A 61 -4.21 7.89 -20.80
C GLY A 61 -3.85 9.18 -20.05
N GLU A 62 -4.57 10.26 -20.30
CA GLU A 62 -4.36 11.56 -19.61
C GLU A 62 -4.70 11.50 -18.10
N GLY A 63 -5.34 10.42 -17.63
CA GLY A 63 -5.74 10.24 -16.23
C GLY A 63 -4.69 9.61 -15.31
N ASP A 64 -3.55 9.15 -15.84
CA ASP A 64 -2.52 8.42 -15.08
C ASP A 64 -2.04 9.23 -13.86
N GLU A 65 -1.74 10.52 -14.05
CA GLU A 65 -1.26 11.39 -12.97
C GLU A 65 -2.29 11.58 -11.86
N ALA A 66 -3.52 11.94 -12.25
CA ALA A 66 -4.59 12.18 -11.30
C ALA A 66 -4.94 10.91 -10.52
N PHE A 67 -4.84 9.74 -11.15
CA PHE A 67 -5.07 8.46 -10.51
C PHE A 67 -4.06 8.18 -9.40
N PHE A 68 -2.75 8.31 -9.68
CA PHE A 68 -1.72 8.12 -8.66
C PHE A 68 -1.77 9.17 -7.57
N ALA A 69 -2.02 10.44 -7.92
CA ALA A 69 -2.21 11.51 -6.95
C ALA A 69 -3.37 11.20 -5.99
N MET A 70 -4.49 10.68 -6.51
CA MET A 70 -5.65 10.29 -5.72
C MET A 70 -5.31 9.16 -4.74
N ILE A 71 -4.66 8.09 -5.18
CA ILE A 71 -4.26 6.98 -4.28
C ILE A 71 -3.39 7.50 -3.13
N HIS A 72 -2.36 8.30 -3.43
CA HIS A 72 -1.47 8.83 -2.40
C HIS A 72 -2.17 9.82 -1.47
N TYR A 73 -3.08 10.64 -1.99
CA TYR A 73 -3.91 11.54 -1.16
C TYR A 73 -4.77 10.75 -0.17
N GLN A 74 -5.50 9.72 -0.65
CA GLN A 74 -6.36 8.89 0.20
C GLN A 74 -5.56 8.20 1.31
N ALA A 75 -4.38 7.66 0.98
CA ALA A 75 -3.46 7.10 1.96
C ALA A 75 -3.00 8.14 2.98
N GLY A 76 -2.62 9.33 2.52
CA GLY A 76 -2.13 10.42 3.37
C GLY A 76 -3.16 10.98 4.35
N ILE A 77 -4.46 10.85 4.04
CA ILE A 77 -5.56 11.18 4.97
C ILE A 77 -6.12 9.96 5.72
N GLY A 78 -5.46 8.81 5.62
CA GLY A 78 -5.79 7.60 6.39
C GLY A 78 -7.00 6.81 5.87
N ARG A 79 -7.49 7.05 4.65
CA ARG A 79 -8.67 6.35 4.09
C ARG A 79 -8.45 4.86 3.82
N TYR A 80 -7.20 4.38 3.81
CA TYR A 80 -6.87 2.96 3.65
C TYR A 80 -6.59 2.24 4.97
N LEU A 81 -6.73 2.91 6.11
CA LEU A 81 -6.64 2.23 7.40
C LEU A 81 -7.86 1.32 7.57
N VAL A 82 -7.61 0.06 7.89
CA VAL A 82 -8.68 -0.88 8.26
C VAL A 82 -9.31 -0.38 9.57
N PRO A 83 -10.63 -0.10 9.59
CA PRO A 83 -11.31 0.32 10.80
C PRO A 83 -11.18 -0.74 11.90
N ARG A 84 -10.96 -0.30 13.14
CA ARG A 84 -10.77 -1.20 14.30
C ARG A 84 -12.06 -1.51 15.06
N ASP A 85 -13.18 -0.91 14.66
CA ASP A 85 -14.51 -1.19 15.21
C ASP A 85 -15.02 -2.59 14.84
N LEU A 86 -14.42 -3.25 13.84
CA LEU A 86 -14.60 -4.66 13.53
C LEU A 86 -13.25 -5.39 13.67
N PRO A 87 -13.15 -6.45 14.49
CA PRO A 87 -11.93 -7.26 14.57
C PRO A 87 -11.60 -7.85 13.18
N PRO A 88 -10.39 -7.65 12.64
CA PRO A 88 -9.99 -8.25 11.38
C PRO A 88 -9.99 -9.78 11.48
N LEU A 89 -10.10 -10.46 10.33
CA LEU A 89 -10.09 -11.91 10.26
C LEU A 89 -8.79 -12.52 10.78
N ASP A 90 -7.68 -11.78 10.67
CA ASP A 90 -6.37 -12.15 11.21
C ASP A 90 -6.45 -12.43 12.73
N ASP A 91 -7.27 -11.66 13.47
CA ASP A 91 -7.48 -11.86 14.92
C ASP A 91 -8.34 -13.10 15.21
N LYS A 92 -9.26 -13.44 14.31
CA LYS A 92 -10.17 -14.59 14.44
C LYS A 92 -9.52 -15.91 14.04
N PHE A 93 -8.47 -15.84 13.23
CA PHE A 93 -7.72 -17.00 12.74
C PHE A 93 -6.22 -16.79 13.00
N PRO A 94 -5.75 -16.85 14.26
CA PRO A 94 -4.34 -16.57 14.59
C PRO A 94 -3.36 -17.57 13.97
N ASP A 95 -3.83 -18.77 13.61
CA ASP A 95 -3.03 -19.77 12.91
C ASP A 95 -2.87 -19.49 11.40
N LEU A 96 -3.68 -18.57 10.84
CA LEU A 96 -3.59 -18.18 9.45
C LEU A 96 -2.36 -17.30 9.25
N LYS A 97 -1.33 -17.86 8.61
CA LYS A 97 -0.19 -17.07 8.18
C LYS A 97 -0.55 -16.25 6.94
N VAL A 98 -0.74 -14.95 7.11
CA VAL A 98 -0.95 -14.03 5.99
C VAL A 98 0.40 -13.56 5.45
N THR A 99 0.57 -13.63 4.12
CA THR A 99 1.78 -13.12 3.46
C THR A 99 1.79 -11.60 3.53
N THR A 100 2.85 -11.04 4.12
CA THR A 100 2.99 -9.58 4.27
C THR A 100 3.59 -8.93 3.02
N PRO A 101 3.31 -7.64 2.76
CA PRO A 101 4.01 -6.85 1.75
C PRO A 101 5.55 -6.96 1.83
N LEU A 102 6.10 -7.05 3.04
CA LEU A 102 7.54 -7.19 3.26
C LEU A 102 8.07 -8.55 2.76
N GLU A 103 7.35 -9.64 3.04
CA GLU A 103 7.69 -10.98 2.52
C GLU A 103 7.59 -11.03 1.00
N VAL A 104 6.60 -10.34 0.41
CA VAL A 104 6.48 -10.22 -1.05
C VAL A 104 7.68 -9.47 -1.64
N MET A 105 8.05 -8.32 -1.07
CA MET A 105 9.21 -7.56 -1.54
C MET A 105 10.50 -8.38 -1.42
N GLU A 106 10.76 -8.99 -0.27
CA GLU A 106 11.95 -9.82 -0.07
C GLU A 106 11.98 -10.98 -1.08
N SER A 107 10.88 -11.73 -1.25
CA SER A 107 10.85 -12.89 -2.14
C SER A 107 10.90 -12.54 -3.62
N ALA A 108 10.28 -11.43 -4.03
CA ALA A 108 10.20 -11.03 -5.43
C ALA A 108 11.42 -10.24 -5.90
N TRP A 109 12.02 -9.43 -5.02
CA TRP A 109 12.99 -8.40 -5.42
C TRP A 109 14.41 -8.66 -4.93
N LYS A 110 14.61 -9.53 -3.94
CA LYS A 110 15.95 -9.85 -3.47
C LYS A 110 16.78 -10.55 -4.54
N GLY A 111 17.95 -10.00 -4.83
CA GLY A 111 18.91 -10.57 -5.79
C GLY A 111 18.44 -10.52 -7.25
N LYS A 112 17.44 -9.70 -7.54
CA LYS A 112 16.90 -9.42 -8.88
C LYS A 112 17.19 -7.98 -9.24
#